data_AF-A0A961DSP2-F1
#
_entry.id   AF-A0A961DSP2-F1
#
_cell.length_a   1.000
_cell.length_b   1.000
_cell.length_c   1.000
_cell.angle_alpha   90.00
_cell.angle_beta   90.00
_cell.angle_gamma   90.00
#
_symmetry.space_group_name_H-M   'P 1'
#
loop_
_entity.id
_entity.type
_entity.pdbx_description
1 polymer ?
#
loop_
_entity_poly.entity_id
_entity_poly.type
_entity_poly.pdbx_seq_one_letter_code
_entity_poly.pdbx_strand_id
1 'polypeptide(L)'
;MSGSEHVTRGASAAGELSGPRCILPGCRNGAEEQGLPCGECAEAFGSHLRQTDGPAMTVEAQAKRDNETQAAYAVLLAGGDPARVAATGEEAPTAAGTPAKAPERKANQRCWLCEERRTCTRQAHGWECDVCQQVR
;
A
#
# COMPACT_ATOMS: atom_id res chain seq x y z
N MET A 1 -48.60 6.23 -23.76
CA MET A 1 -47.71 5.07 -23.56
C MET A 1 -46.29 5.58 -23.70
N SER A 2 -45.49 5.28 -22.69
CA SER A 2 -44.24 5.94 -22.27
C SER A 2 -43.21 6.18 -23.38
N GLY A 3 -42.71 7.41 -23.45
CA GLY A 3 -41.45 7.73 -24.12
C GLY A 3 -40.28 7.41 -23.19
N SER A 4 -39.33 6.63 -23.67
CA SER A 4 -38.08 6.31 -22.98
C SER A 4 -37.11 7.49 -23.10
N GLU A 5 -36.93 8.24 -22.01
CA GLU A 5 -35.84 9.20 -21.89
C GLU A 5 -34.56 8.45 -21.50
N HIS A 6 -33.69 8.20 -22.49
CA HIS A 6 -32.33 7.76 -22.22
C HIS A 6 -31.54 8.95 -21.67
N VAL A 7 -31.33 8.97 -20.35
CA VAL A 7 -30.29 9.78 -19.72
C VAL A 7 -28.93 9.31 -20.24
N THR A 8 -28.35 10.09 -21.14
CA THR A 8 -26.93 9.97 -21.50
C THR A 8 -26.12 10.42 -20.29
N ARG A 9 -25.56 9.44 -19.60
CA ARG A 9 -24.51 9.59 -18.58
C ARG A 9 -23.36 10.38 -19.20
N GLY A 10 -23.28 11.67 -18.87
CA GLY A 10 -22.21 12.54 -19.28
C GLY A 10 -20.87 11.92 -18.89
N ALA A 11 -20.02 11.72 -19.89
CA ALA A 11 -18.63 11.34 -19.69
C ALA A 11 -17.98 12.38 -18.77
N SER A 12 -17.56 11.95 -17.59
CA SER A 12 -16.70 12.73 -16.72
C SER A 12 -15.41 13.02 -17.49
N ALA A 13 -15.32 14.24 -18.01
CA ALA A 13 -14.04 14.81 -18.40
C ALA A 13 -13.13 14.71 -17.18
N ALA A 14 -11.95 14.12 -17.37
CA ALA A 14 -10.83 14.22 -16.44
C ALA A 14 -10.37 15.69 -16.45
N GLY A 15 -11.15 16.55 -15.80
CA GLY A 15 -10.75 17.88 -15.41
C GLY A 15 -9.88 17.74 -14.18
N GLU A 16 -8.73 18.38 -14.22
CA GLU A 16 -7.82 18.57 -13.10
C GLU A 16 -8.62 18.92 -11.84
N LEU A 17 -8.69 17.99 -10.88
CA LEU A 17 -9.38 18.20 -9.60
C LEU A 17 -8.51 19.13 -8.73
N SER A 18 -8.47 20.41 -9.08
CA SER A 18 -7.78 21.47 -8.35
C SER A 18 -8.63 21.97 -7.17
N GLY A 19 -9.10 21.03 -6.35
CA GLY A 19 -9.90 21.30 -5.16
C GLY A 19 -9.19 20.79 -3.90
N PRO A 20 -9.61 21.24 -2.70
CA PRO A 20 -9.08 20.72 -1.45
C PRO A 20 -9.15 19.20 -1.37
N ARG A 21 -8.12 18.58 -0.80
CA ARG A 21 -8.04 17.13 -0.63
C ARG A 21 -8.18 16.74 0.82
N CYS A 22 -8.76 15.57 1.06
CA CYS A 22 -8.88 14.99 2.39
C CYS A 22 -7.55 15.04 3.15
N ILE A 23 -7.55 15.64 4.35
CA ILE A 23 -6.35 15.78 5.19
C ILE A 23 -5.80 14.43 5.65
N LEU A 24 -6.59 13.35 5.64
CA LEU A 24 -6.12 12.04 6.12
C LEU A 24 -5.12 11.41 5.13
N PRO A 25 -3.91 11.02 5.58
CA PRO A 25 -2.92 10.40 4.72
C PRO A 25 -3.47 9.16 3.99
N GLY A 26 -3.17 9.06 2.70
CA GLY A 26 -3.59 7.93 1.86
C GLY A 26 -4.99 8.08 1.23
N CYS A 27 -5.83 8.99 1.72
CA CYS A 27 -7.10 9.29 1.08
C CYS A 27 -6.90 10.25 -0.12
N ARG A 28 -7.56 9.96 -1.25
CA ARG A 28 -7.50 10.79 -2.46
C ARG A 28 -8.80 11.54 -2.76
N ASN A 29 -9.81 11.38 -1.92
CA ASN A 29 -11.10 12.03 -2.09
C ASN A 29 -10.97 13.55 -1.87
N GLY A 30 -11.83 14.31 -2.53
CA GLY A 30 -11.98 15.74 -2.30
C GLY A 30 -12.53 16.01 -0.90
N ALA A 31 -12.06 17.10 -0.29
CA ALA A 31 -12.64 17.67 0.92
C ALA A 31 -13.39 18.96 0.57
N GLU A 32 -14.34 19.34 1.42
CA GLU A 32 -15.05 20.61 1.27
C GLU A 32 -14.12 21.79 1.48
N GLU A 33 -13.23 21.71 2.48
CA GLU A 33 -12.24 22.73 2.78
C GLU A 33 -10.86 22.13 3.01
N GLN A 34 -9.83 22.96 2.77
CA GLN A 34 -8.45 22.57 2.92
C GLN A 34 -8.14 22.31 4.40
N GLY A 35 -7.54 21.15 4.68
CA GLY A 35 -7.26 20.71 6.03
C GLY A 35 -8.40 19.96 6.72
N LEU A 36 -9.53 19.72 6.05
CA LEU A 36 -10.62 18.89 6.57
C LEU A 36 -10.58 17.45 6.03
N PRO A 37 -11.14 16.48 6.78
CA PRO A 37 -11.44 15.16 6.24
C PRO A 37 -12.57 15.28 5.20
N CYS A 38 -12.58 14.39 4.20
CA CYS A 38 -13.74 14.25 3.32
C CYS A 38 -14.93 13.66 4.09
N GLY A 39 -16.15 13.84 3.56
CA GLY A 39 -17.39 13.36 4.20
C GLY A 39 -17.37 11.88 4.57
N GLU A 40 -16.85 11.02 3.68
CA GLU A 40 -16.72 9.58 3.95
C GLU A 40 -15.80 9.28 5.15
N CYS A 41 -14.66 9.97 5.25
CA CYS A 41 -13.77 9.79 6.38
C CYS A 41 -14.35 10.39 7.67
N ALA A 42 -15.03 11.53 7.57
CA ALA A 42 -15.71 12.12 8.72
C ALA A 42 -16.79 11.20 9.28
N GLU A 43 -17.56 10.55 8.41
CA GLU A 43 -18.58 9.57 8.80
C GLU A 43 -17.96 8.29 9.36
N ALA A 44 -16.98 7.70 8.66
CA ALA A 44 -16.38 6.43 9.04
C ALA A 44 -15.62 6.50 10.38
N PHE A 45 -14.90 7.60 10.62
CA PHE A 45 -14.09 7.75 11.83
C PHE A 45 -14.80 8.57 12.93
N GLY A 46 -15.75 9.43 12.58
CA GLY A 46 -16.59 10.17 13.54
C GLY A 46 -15.79 10.81 14.67
N SER A 47 -16.16 10.49 15.91
CA SER A 47 -15.53 11.00 17.14
C SER A 47 -14.08 10.57 17.36
N HIS A 48 -13.54 9.65 16.55
CA HIS A 48 -12.14 9.27 16.61
C HIS A 48 -11.23 10.31 15.95
N LEU A 49 -11.77 11.16 15.06
CA LEU A 49 -11.02 12.29 14.53
C LEU A 49 -10.94 13.39 15.59
N ARG A 50 -9.70 13.74 15.96
CA ARG A 50 -9.42 14.84 16.88
C ARG A 50 -9.12 16.09 16.07
N GLN A 51 -10.08 17.00 16.04
CA GLN A 51 -9.83 18.36 15.58
C GLN A 51 -8.92 19.07 16.57
N THR A 52 -8.01 19.89 16.05
CA THR A 52 -7.12 20.72 16.86
C THR A 52 -7.46 22.18 16.61
N ASP A 53 -7.22 23.05 17.59
CA ASP A 53 -7.39 24.50 17.43
C ASP A 53 -6.25 25.17 16.64
N GLY A 54 -5.41 24.35 15.99
CA GLY A 54 -4.28 24.82 15.20
C GLY A 54 -4.71 25.34 13.83
N PRO A 55 -3.82 26.04 13.12
CA PRO A 55 -4.08 26.43 11.75
C PRO A 55 -4.38 25.21 10.86
N ALA A 56 -5.34 25.37 9.95
CA ALA A 56 -5.59 24.37 8.93
C ALA A 56 -4.34 24.12 8.08
N MET A 57 -4.08 22.85 7.74
CA MET A 57 -2.92 22.47 6.94
C MET A 57 -3.05 23.03 5.52
N THR A 58 -2.08 23.80 5.04
CA THR A 58 -2.10 24.33 3.66
C THR A 58 -1.92 23.22 2.62
N VAL A 59 -2.24 23.54 1.36
CA VAL A 59 -2.07 22.62 0.23
C VAL A 59 -0.61 22.18 0.10
N GLU A 60 0.33 23.11 0.21
CA GLU A 60 1.76 22.85 0.11
C GLU A 60 2.25 21.98 1.28
N ALA A 61 1.78 22.28 2.49
CA ALA A 61 2.13 21.49 3.68
C ALA A 61 1.60 20.06 3.57
N GLN A 62 0.38 19.88 3.08
CA GLN A 62 -0.21 18.56 2.85
C GLN A 62 0.54 17.79 1.75
N ALA A 63 0.83 18.43 0.62
CA ALA A 63 1.59 17.83 -0.48
C ALA A 63 2.98 17.40 -0.02
N LYS A 64 3.66 18.25 0.76
CA LYS A 64 4.96 17.93 1.36
C LYS A 64 4.88 16.68 2.24
N ARG A 65 3.95 16.66 3.20
CA ARG A 65 3.75 15.51 4.11
C ARG A 65 3.48 14.22 3.35
N ASP A 66 2.59 14.28 2.35
CA ASP A 66 2.19 13.11 1.57
C ASP A 66 3.37 12.58 0.74
N ASN A 67 4.15 13.47 0.12
CA ASN A 67 5.36 13.10 -0.61
C ASN A 67 6.42 12.47 0.29
N GLU A 68 6.68 13.07 1.46
CA GLU A 68 7.64 12.52 2.44
C GLU A 68 7.21 11.14 2.94
N THR A 69 5.90 10.97 3.21
CA THR A 69 5.33 9.68 3.60
C THR A 69 5.54 8.64 2.51
N GLN A 70 5.21 8.97 1.25
CA GLN A 70 5.39 8.06 0.13
C GLN A 70 6.87 7.68 -0.08
N ALA A 71 7.78 8.65 0.01
CA ALA A 71 9.21 8.40 -0.10
C ALA A 71 9.72 7.43 0.97
N ALA A 72 9.29 7.61 2.23
CA ALA A 72 9.65 6.72 3.32
C ALA A 72 9.14 5.29 3.09
N TYR A 73 7.87 5.14 2.67
CA TYR A 73 7.31 3.83 2.33
C TYR A 73 8.03 3.15 1.17
N ALA A 74 8.42 3.92 0.15
CA ALA A 74 9.17 3.39 -0.98
C ALA A 74 10.51 2.77 -0.53
N VAL A 75 11.25 3.45 0.36
CA VAL A 75 12.50 2.90 0.94
C VAL A 75 12.24 1.62 1.74
N LEU A 76 11.17 1.59 2.55
CA LEU A 76 10.82 0.39 3.33
C LEU A 76 10.50 -0.81 2.43
N LEU A 77 9.70 -0.60 1.39
CA LEU A 77 9.34 -1.64 0.42
C LEU A 77 10.54 -2.11 -0.42
N ALA A 78 11.49 -1.22 -0.65
CA ALA A 78 12.78 -1.54 -1.28
C ALA A 78 13.75 -2.32 -0.36
N GLY A 79 13.35 -2.65 0.87
CA GLY A 79 14.18 -3.37 1.83
C GLY A 79 15.23 -2.48 2.50
N GLY A 80 14.99 -1.16 2.57
CA GLY A 80 15.90 -0.19 3.17
C GLY A 80 16.97 0.35 2.23
N ASP A 81 17.01 -0.11 0.98
CA ASP A 81 17.98 0.36 -0.02
C ASP A 81 17.36 1.45 -0.92
N PRO A 82 17.78 2.72 -0.79
CA PRO A 82 17.26 3.82 -1.60
C PRO A 82 17.59 3.68 -3.10
N ALA A 83 18.65 2.95 -3.48
CA ALA A 83 18.99 2.73 -4.89
C ALA A 83 17.93 1.89 -5.62
N ARG A 84 17.23 1.01 -4.88
CA ARG A 84 16.14 0.19 -5.41
C ARG A 84 14.81 0.95 -5.54
N VAL A 85 14.69 2.11 -4.91
CA VAL A 85 13.53 3.01 -5.09
C VAL A 85 13.57 3.67 -6.47
N ALA A 86 14.73 4.15 -6.91
CA ALA A 86 14.90 4.77 -8.22
C ALA A 86 14.58 3.80 -9.38
N ALA A 87 14.93 2.53 -9.22
CA ALA A 87 14.65 1.47 -10.20
C ALA A 87 13.16 1.12 -10.37
N THR A 88 12.25 1.73 -9.61
CA THR A 88 10.78 1.56 -9.77
C THR A 88 10.11 2.70 -10.54
N GLY A 89 10.83 3.80 -10.80
CA GLY A 89 10.32 4.97 -11.52
C GLY A 89 10.51 4.93 -13.04
N GLU A 90 11.38 4.05 -13.53
CA GLU A 90 11.68 3.86 -14.95
C GLU A 90 11.46 2.38 -15.29
N GLU A 91 10.47 2.13 -16.16
CA GLU A 91 10.22 0.85 -16.86
C GLU A 91 9.82 -0.35 -15.97
N ALA A 92 8.54 -0.74 -16.10
CA ALA A 92 8.11 -2.09 -15.74
C ALA A 92 8.94 -3.11 -16.55
N PRO A 93 9.70 -4.02 -15.91
CA PRO A 93 10.38 -5.05 -16.65
C PRO A 93 9.34 -6.07 -17.14
N THR A 94 9.19 -6.10 -18.45
CA THR A 94 8.57 -7.20 -19.19
C THR A 94 9.22 -8.52 -18.79
N ALA A 95 8.36 -9.54 -18.67
CA ALA A 95 8.69 -10.86 -18.19
C ALA A 95 9.88 -11.47 -18.97
N ALA A 96 11.03 -11.53 -18.32
CA ALA A 96 12.19 -12.30 -18.77
C ALA A 96 12.58 -13.27 -17.66
N GLY A 97 12.22 -14.54 -17.86
CA GLY A 97 12.76 -15.74 -17.21
C GLY A 97 12.78 -15.75 -15.69
N THR A 98 11.88 -16.51 -15.06
CA THR A 98 12.06 -16.90 -13.66
C THR A 98 13.34 -17.73 -13.53
N PRO A 99 14.45 -17.22 -12.93
CA PRO A 99 15.50 -18.12 -12.50
C PRO A 99 14.87 -19.05 -11.46
N ALA A 100 15.15 -20.35 -11.54
CA ALA A 100 14.67 -21.33 -10.58
C ALA A 100 14.92 -20.79 -9.16
N LYS A 101 13.84 -20.40 -8.48
CA LYS A 101 13.93 -19.73 -7.18
C LYS A 101 14.61 -20.71 -6.24
N ALA A 102 15.75 -20.31 -5.68
CA ALA A 102 16.39 -21.08 -4.62
C ALA A 102 15.33 -21.43 -3.55
N PRO A 103 15.34 -22.65 -3.02
CA PRO A 103 14.32 -23.09 -2.09
C PRO A 103 14.27 -22.13 -0.90
N GLU A 104 13.07 -21.62 -0.60
CA GLU A 104 12.88 -20.58 0.42
C GLU A 104 13.35 -21.10 1.77
N ARG A 105 14.31 -20.42 2.39
CA ARG A 105 14.92 -20.82 3.66
C ARG A 105 14.76 -19.70 4.69
N LYS A 106 14.27 -20.02 5.88
CA LYS A 106 13.96 -19.04 6.93
C LYS A 106 14.27 -19.57 8.32
N ALA A 107 14.79 -18.71 9.18
CA ALA A 107 15.04 -19.02 10.60
C ALA A 107 13.72 -19.05 11.41
N ASN A 108 13.79 -19.72 12.57
CA ASN A 108 12.70 -19.77 13.56
C ASN A 108 11.33 -20.21 12.98
N GLN A 109 11.36 -21.11 11.99
CA GLN A 109 10.15 -21.76 11.49
C GLN A 109 9.89 -23.02 12.31
N ARG A 110 8.61 -23.30 12.58
CA ARG A 110 8.21 -24.53 13.26
C ARG A 110 8.27 -25.68 12.25
N CYS A 111 9.19 -26.62 12.48
CA CYS A 111 9.35 -27.80 11.65
C CYS A 111 8.03 -28.61 11.67
N TRP A 112 7.53 -28.99 10.50
CA TRP A 112 6.35 -29.85 10.37
C TRP A 112 6.57 -31.23 11.00
N LEU A 113 7.80 -31.75 10.94
CA LEU A 113 8.10 -33.12 11.35
C LEU A 113 8.39 -33.24 12.85
N CYS A 114 9.18 -32.32 13.41
CA CYS A 114 9.58 -32.37 14.83
C CYS A 114 8.93 -31.29 15.70
N GLU A 115 8.10 -30.42 15.13
CA GLU A 115 7.40 -29.32 15.81
C GLU A 115 8.31 -28.28 16.52
N GLU A 116 9.63 -28.42 16.42
CA GLU A 116 10.58 -27.46 16.98
C GLU A 116 10.82 -26.26 16.07
N ARG A 117 11.16 -25.12 16.67
CA ARG A 117 11.57 -23.91 15.95
C ARG A 117 13.03 -24.01 15.52
N ARG A 118 13.28 -24.09 14.21
CA ARG A 118 14.63 -24.27 13.62
C ARG A 118 14.80 -23.37 12.39
N THR A 119 16.01 -23.35 11.83
CA THR A 119 16.21 -22.91 10.44
C THR A 119 15.70 -23.99 9.51
N CYS A 120 14.69 -23.66 8.70
CA CYS A 120 13.99 -24.62 7.85
C CYS A 120 13.96 -24.16 6.40
N THR A 121 13.81 -25.14 5.50
CA THR A 121 13.54 -24.94 4.07
C THR A 121 12.06 -25.22 3.80
N ARG A 122 11.41 -24.42 2.94
CA ARG A 122 10.02 -24.61 2.54
C ARG A 122 9.91 -25.83 1.63
N GLN A 123 9.08 -26.78 2.04
CA GLN A 123 8.75 -28.00 1.32
C GLN A 123 7.26 -27.97 0.94
N ALA A 124 6.82 -28.91 0.10
CA ALA A 124 5.42 -28.95 -0.36
C ALA A 124 4.40 -29.09 0.79
N HIS A 125 4.77 -29.77 1.88
CA HIS A 125 3.90 -30.08 3.01
C HIS A 125 4.17 -29.22 4.26
N GLY A 126 5.12 -28.29 4.21
CA GLY A 126 5.45 -27.45 5.36
C GLY A 126 6.92 -27.04 5.41
N TRP A 127 7.35 -26.58 6.56
CA TRP A 127 8.75 -26.24 6.82
C TRP A 127 9.47 -27.46 7.38
N GLU A 128 10.61 -27.84 6.80
CA GLU A 128 11.44 -28.94 7.34
C GLU A 128 12.82 -28.41 7.75
N CYS A 129 13.31 -28.80 8.93
CA CYS A 129 14.67 -28.48 9.37
C CYS A 129 15.72 -29.39 8.69
N ASP A 130 16.99 -28.98 8.69
CA ASP A 130 18.06 -29.76 8.02
C ASP A 130 18.20 -31.18 8.56
N VAL A 131 17.93 -31.37 9.86
CA VAL A 131 18.00 -32.68 10.52
C VAL A 131 16.87 -33.58 10.02
N CYS A 132 15.64 -33.08 9.97
CA CYS A 132 14.48 -33.84 9.51
C CYS A 132 14.53 -34.16 8.01
N GLN A 133 15.15 -33.29 7.20
CA GLN A 133 15.34 -33.55 5.77
C GLN A 133 16.34 -34.69 5.50
N GLN A 134 17.33 -34.88 6.38
CA GLN A 134 18.39 -35.91 6.21
C GLN A 134 17.93 -37.33 6.57
N VAL A 135 16.81 -37.49 7.27
CA VAL A 135 16.36 -38.79 7.82
C VAL A 135 15.04 -39.28 7.21
N ARG A 136 14.57 -38.62 6.16
CA ARG A 136 13.32 -38.92 5.44
C ARG A 136 13.51 -39.99 4.36
#